data_AF-A0A8S2FXY3-F1
#
_entry.id   AF-A0A8S2FXY3-F1
#
_cell.length_a   1.000
_cell.length_b   1.000
_cell.length_c   1.000
_cell.angle_alpha   90.00
_cell.angle_beta   90.00
_cell.angle_gamma   90.00
#
_symmetry.space_group_name_H-M   'P 1'
#
loop_
_entity.id
_entity.type
_entity.pdbx_description
1 polymer ?
#
loop_
_entity_poly.entity_id
_entity_poly.type
_entity_poly.pdbx_seq_one_letter_code
_entity_poly.pdbx_strand_id
1 'polypeptide(L)'
;NQLISSLLDGTVFSIVQGLQEIQSLAEKNLSNERNRLVKITKEQENDLIRKHREDEQRCADRPQHLNLLQAANKRELEAFLKRTNEEQQRFDMKVILELDQKVLEQQTTLEKAGVPFMYATNKPNDVRLQMFTLEFIQKLSQSLPPSFNL
;
A
#
# COMPACT_ATOMS: atom_id res chain seq x y z
N ASN A 1 -19.70 12.88 -27.35
CA ASN A 1 -19.69 14.35 -27.20
C ASN A 1 -19.49 14.83 -25.77
N GLN A 2 -20.12 14.23 -24.74
CA GLN A 2 -20.00 14.72 -23.35
C GLN A 2 -18.57 14.70 -22.77
N LEU A 3 -17.76 13.66 -23.01
CA LEU A 3 -16.38 13.58 -22.52
C LEU A 3 -15.46 14.62 -23.16
N ILE A 4 -15.58 14.85 -24.46
CA ILE A 4 -14.77 15.86 -25.14
C ILE A 4 -15.14 17.25 -24.61
N SER A 5 -16.42 17.52 -24.39
CA SER A 5 -16.89 18.78 -23.81
C SER A 5 -16.33 19.05 -22.42
N SER A 6 -16.22 18.03 -21.55
CA SER A 6 -15.63 18.19 -20.21
C SER A 6 -14.12 18.42 -20.22
N LEU A 7 -13.43 18.20 -21.35
CA LEU A 7 -11.99 18.36 -21.48
C LEU A 7 -11.58 19.70 -22.11
N LEU A 8 -12.53 20.51 -22.56
CA LEU A 8 -12.25 21.71 -23.37
C LEU A 8 -11.56 22.84 -22.59
N ASP A 9 -11.82 22.94 -21.28
CA ASP A 9 -11.34 24.02 -20.42
C ASP A 9 -10.05 23.67 -19.65
N GLY A 10 -9.40 22.54 -19.98
CA GLY A 10 -8.15 22.12 -19.36
C GLY A 10 -8.26 21.65 -17.89
N THR A 11 -9.34 22.00 -17.18
CA THR A 11 -9.47 21.81 -15.73
C THR A 11 -9.44 20.33 -15.34
N VAL A 12 -10.09 19.47 -16.14
CA VAL A 12 -10.08 18.02 -15.90
C VAL A 12 -8.66 17.44 -16.00
N PHE A 13 -7.79 17.95 -16.89
CA PHE A 13 -6.41 17.49 -16.97
C PHE A 13 -5.63 17.85 -15.70
N SER A 14 -5.80 19.08 -15.20
CA SER A 14 -5.17 19.51 -13.93
C SER A 14 -5.68 18.71 -12.74
N ILE A 15 -6.98 18.40 -12.69
CA ILE A 15 -7.56 17.55 -11.63
C ILE A 15 -6.97 16.15 -11.67
N VAL A 16 -6.97 15.50 -12.84
CA VAL A 16 -6.43 14.14 -13.01
C VAL A 16 -4.94 14.09 -12.63
N GLN A 17 -4.17 15.10 -13.02
CA GLN A 17 -2.76 15.18 -12.66
C GLN A 17 -2.55 15.37 -11.15
N GLY A 18 -3.29 16.28 -10.52
CA GLY A 18 -3.23 16.47 -9.06
C GLY A 18 -3.63 15.22 -8.28
N LEU A 19 -4.69 14.52 -8.72
CA LEU A 19 -5.10 13.24 -8.10
C LEU A 19 -4.03 12.16 -8.26
N GLN A 20 -3.33 12.10 -9.39
CA GLN A 20 -2.24 11.16 -9.63
C GLN A 20 -1.02 11.44 -8.73
N GLU A 21 -0.67 12.71 -8.52
CA GLU A 21 0.42 13.11 -7.62
C GLU A 21 0.09 12.76 -6.17
N ILE A 22 -1.13 13.07 -5.71
CA ILE A 22 -1.63 12.72 -4.37
C ILE A 22 -1.61 11.20 -4.16
N GLN A 23 -2.08 10.43 -5.15
CA GLN A 23 -2.04 8.97 -5.11
C GLN A 23 -0.60 8.45 -5.01
N SER A 24 0.29 8.94 -5.86
CA SER A 24 1.68 8.49 -5.89
C SER A 24 2.38 8.75 -4.55
N LEU A 25 2.09 9.89 -3.91
CA LEU A 25 2.62 10.20 -2.58
C LEU A 25 2.04 9.27 -1.50
N ALA A 26 0.73 9.01 -1.53
CA ALA A 26 0.08 8.11 -0.58
C ALA A 26 0.63 6.68 -0.70
N GLU A 27 0.72 6.14 -1.91
CA GLU A 27 1.28 4.81 -2.19
C GLU A 27 2.73 4.70 -1.74
N LYS A 28 3.55 5.74 -2.00
CA LYS A 28 4.94 5.78 -1.54
C LYS A 28 5.04 5.76 -0.01
N ASN A 29 4.17 6.49 0.69
CA ASN A 29 4.14 6.50 2.14
C ASN A 29 3.75 5.13 2.73
N LEU A 30 2.69 4.51 2.20
CA LEU A 30 2.25 3.17 2.60
C LEU A 30 3.34 2.11 2.35
N SER A 31 3.98 2.16 1.19
CA SER A 31 5.10 1.28 0.84
C SER A 31 6.28 1.45 1.81
N ASN A 32 6.65 2.70 2.12
CA ASN A 32 7.73 2.98 3.07
C ASN A 32 7.41 2.47 4.49
N GLU A 33 6.17 2.65 4.95
CA GLU A 33 5.73 2.17 6.26
C GLU A 33 5.74 0.64 6.32
N ARG A 34 5.25 -0.04 5.28
CA ARG A 34 5.34 -1.50 5.14
C ARG A 34 6.79 -1.99 5.21
N ASN A 35 7.67 -1.37 4.44
CA ASN A 35 9.08 -1.76 4.37
C ASN A 35 9.78 -1.56 5.73
N ARG A 36 9.41 -0.50 6.46
CA ARG A 36 9.90 -0.25 7.81
C ARG A 36 9.46 -1.35 8.78
N LEU A 37 8.18 -1.75 8.74
CA LEU A 37 7.67 -2.84 9.56
C LEU A 37 8.43 -4.16 9.30
N VAL A 38 8.62 -4.52 8.03
CA VAL A 38 9.35 -5.72 7.63
C VAL A 38 10.81 -5.67 8.11
N LYS A 39 11.46 -4.52 7.93
CA LYS A 39 12.84 -4.33 8.37
C LYS A 39 12.99 -4.49 9.88
N ILE A 40 12.16 -3.80 10.67
CA ILE A 40 12.19 -3.88 12.14
C ILE A 40 11.92 -5.32 12.60
N THR A 41 10.93 -5.98 12.01
CA THR A 41 10.62 -7.38 12.32
C THR A 41 11.81 -8.30 12.09
N LYS A 42 12.52 -8.10 10.97
CA LYS A 42 13.69 -8.91 10.63
C LYS A 42 14.87 -8.65 11.56
N GLU A 43 15.10 -7.40 11.95
CA GLU A 43 16.13 -7.03 12.93
C GLU A 43 15.84 -7.67 14.29
N GLN A 44 14.59 -7.60 14.77
CA GLN A 44 14.17 -8.24 16.01
C GLN A 44 14.30 -9.76 15.98
N GLU A 45 13.97 -10.41 14.87
CA GLU A 45 14.14 -11.86 14.69
C GLU A 45 15.63 -12.24 14.82
N ASN A 46 16.50 -11.51 14.13
CA ASN A 46 17.95 -11.77 14.18
C ASN A 46 18.53 -11.57 15.59
N ASP A 47 18.10 -10.52 16.30
CA ASP A 47 18.53 -10.27 17.67
C ASP A 47 18.05 -11.37 18.63
N LEU A 48 16.82 -11.86 18.46
CA LEU A 48 16.27 -12.95 19.24
C LEU A 48 17.08 -14.24 19.03
N ILE A 49 17.34 -14.59 17.77
CA ILE A 49 18.14 -15.77 17.40
C ILE A 49 19.57 -15.66 17.96
N ARG A 50 20.18 -14.47 17.88
CA ARG A 50 21.52 -14.23 18.46
C ARG A 50 21.52 -14.47 19.96
N LYS A 51 20.54 -13.91 20.68
CA LYS A 51 20.39 -14.10 22.12
C LYS A 51 20.19 -15.57 22.49
N HIS A 52 19.30 -16.29 21.78
CA HIS A 52 19.08 -17.72 21.99
C HIS A 52 20.38 -18.51 21.84
N ARG A 53 21.18 -18.21 20.81
CA ARG A 53 22.48 -18.85 20.59
C ARG A 53 23.47 -18.59 21.73
N GLU A 54 23.54 -17.37 22.24
CA GLU A 54 24.41 -17.00 23.37
C GLU A 54 23.95 -17.70 24.67
N ASP A 55 22.65 -17.79 24.90
CA ASP A 55 22.07 -18.48 26.07
C ASP A 55 22.38 -19.98 26.06
N GLU A 56 22.27 -20.61 24.89
CA GLU A 56 22.58 -22.03 24.70
C GLU A 56 24.06 -22.31 24.91
N GLN A 57 24.96 -21.46 24.41
CA GLN A 57 26.40 -21.58 24.65
C GLN A 57 26.77 -21.51 26.13
N ARG A 58 26.12 -20.63 26.90
CA ARG A 58 26.32 -20.51 28.36
C ARG A 58 25.84 -21.73 29.15
N CYS A 59 25.01 -22.58 28.55
CA CYS A 59 24.47 -23.77 29.17
C CYS A 59 25.01 -25.08 28.58
N ALA A 60 26.03 -25.00 27.70
CA ALA A 60 26.57 -26.14 26.97
C ALA A 60 26.99 -27.31 27.88
N ASP A 61 27.56 -27.01 29.04
CA ASP A 61 28.06 -28.02 29.99
C ASP A 61 26.95 -28.69 30.83
N ARG A 62 25.68 -28.30 30.65
CA ARG A 62 24.54 -28.77 31.45
C ARG A 62 23.42 -29.31 30.54
N PRO A 63 23.52 -30.57 30.05
CA PRO A 63 22.63 -31.12 29.01
C PRO A 63 21.13 -31.04 29.32
N GLN A 64 20.74 -31.33 30.57
CA GLN A 64 19.33 -31.27 30.98
C GLN A 64 18.77 -29.84 30.97
N HIS A 65 19.57 -28.86 31.41
CA HIS A 65 19.19 -27.44 31.37
C HIS A 65 19.16 -26.91 29.93
N LEU A 66 20.10 -27.35 29.08
CA LEU A 66 20.14 -26.99 27.67
C LEU A 66 18.87 -27.43 26.92
N ASN A 67 18.39 -28.66 27.15
CA ASN A 67 17.17 -29.15 26.51
C ASN A 67 15.92 -28.33 26.89
N LEU A 68 15.80 -27.96 28.18
CA LEU A 68 14.71 -27.12 28.65
C LEU A 68 14.79 -25.70 28.05
N LEU A 69 16.00 -25.14 27.97
CA LEU A 69 16.24 -23.83 27.37
C LEU A 69 15.92 -23.83 25.88
N GLN A 70 16.36 -24.83 25.11
CA GLN A 70 16.05 -24.95 23.68
C GLN A 70 14.53 -25.06 23.43
N ALA A 71 13.82 -25.82 24.27
CA ALA A 71 12.37 -25.90 24.20
C ALA A 71 11.70 -24.54 24.50
N ALA A 72 12.23 -23.76 25.44
CA ALA A 72 11.75 -22.42 25.74
C ALA A 72 12.04 -21.44 24.59
N ASN A 73 13.27 -21.42 24.06
CA ASN A 73 13.70 -20.60 22.93
C ASN A 73 12.83 -20.86 21.70
N LYS A 74 12.58 -22.13 21.38
CA LYS A 74 11.69 -22.52 20.27
C LYS A 74 10.28 -21.97 20.45
N ARG A 75 9.69 -22.09 21.64
CA ARG A 75 8.36 -21.55 21.93
C ARG A 75 8.33 -20.03 21.83
N GLU A 76 9.37 -19.34 22.31
CA GLU A 76 9.49 -17.89 22.21
C GLU A 76 9.57 -17.43 20.75
N LEU A 77 10.38 -18.10 19.93
CA LEU A 77 10.51 -17.81 18.51
C LEU A 77 9.18 -18.07 17.76
N GLU A 78 8.52 -19.19 18.01
CA GLU A 78 7.20 -19.50 17.42
C GLU A 78 6.15 -18.44 17.79
N ALA A 79 6.11 -18.03 19.06
CA ALA A 79 5.21 -16.98 19.52
C ALA A 79 5.54 -15.61 18.90
N PHE A 80 6.83 -15.29 18.75
CA PHE A 80 7.30 -14.09 18.06
C PHE A 80 6.84 -14.08 16.60
N LEU A 81 7.13 -15.14 15.84
CA LEU A 81 6.79 -15.26 14.42
C LEU A 81 5.28 -15.19 14.19
N LYS A 82 4.49 -15.85 15.06
CA LYS A 82 3.03 -15.78 14.98
C LYS A 82 2.54 -14.34 15.17
N ARG A 83 3.01 -13.65 16.20
CA ARG A 83 2.59 -12.28 16.52
C ARG A 83 2.96 -11.31 15.40
N THR A 84 4.17 -11.39 14.88
CA THR A 84 4.65 -10.46 13.85
C THR A 84 4.00 -10.73 12.50
N ASN A 85 3.71 -11.98 12.17
CA ASN A 85 2.91 -12.32 11.00
C ASN A 85 1.48 -11.74 11.10
N GLU A 86 0.82 -11.87 12.24
CA GLU A 86 -0.51 -11.25 12.45
C GLU A 86 -0.46 -9.72 12.37
N GLU A 87 0.61 -9.10 12.88
CA GLU A 87 0.82 -7.65 12.77
C GLU A 87 1.02 -7.21 11.33
N GLN A 88 1.83 -7.94 10.56
CA GLN A 88 2.02 -7.70 9.14
C GLN A 88 0.72 -7.85 8.34
N GLN A 89 -0.08 -8.88 8.63
CA GLN A 89 -1.39 -9.08 7.98
C GLN A 89 -2.37 -7.95 8.32
N ARG A 90 -2.40 -7.48 9.57
CA ARG A 90 -3.21 -6.31 9.95
C ARG A 90 -2.76 -5.05 9.21
N PHE A 91 -1.46 -4.86 9.06
CA PHE A 91 -0.91 -3.75 8.30
C PHE A 91 -1.29 -3.84 6.81
N ASP A 92 -1.09 -4.99 6.18
CA ASP A 92 -1.44 -5.20 4.76
C ASP A 92 -2.95 -5.01 4.52
N MET A 93 -3.82 -5.41 5.46
CA MET A 93 -5.26 -5.10 5.40
C MET A 93 -5.55 -3.60 5.49
N LYS A 94 -4.87 -2.89 6.40
CA LYS A 94 -4.97 -1.43 6.52
C LYS A 94 -4.58 -0.75 5.20
N VAL A 95 -3.50 -1.19 4.55
CA VAL A 95 -3.08 -0.69 3.23
C VAL A 95 -4.19 -0.82 2.21
N ILE A 96 -4.83 -2.00 2.11
CA ILE A 96 -5.92 -2.23 1.15
C ILE A 96 -7.08 -1.27 1.42
N LEU A 97 -7.51 -1.15 2.68
CA LEU A 97 -8.62 -0.26 3.05
C LEU A 97 -8.32 1.22 2.76
N GLU A 98 -7.08 1.66 2.97
CA GLU A 98 -6.68 3.03 2.63
C GLU A 98 -6.66 3.26 1.10
N LEU A 99 -6.22 2.27 0.31
CA LEU A 99 -6.27 2.35 -1.14
C LEU A 99 -7.71 2.38 -1.67
N ASP A 100 -8.60 1.53 -1.14
CA ASP A 100 -10.02 1.51 -1.49
C ASP A 100 -10.68 2.86 -1.18
N GLN A 101 -10.38 3.44 -0.02
CA GLN A 101 -10.86 4.76 0.37
C GLN A 101 -10.34 5.85 -0.60
N LYS A 102 -9.08 5.77 -1.04
CA LYS A 102 -8.52 6.70 -2.03
C LYS A 102 -9.21 6.59 -3.39
N VAL A 103 -9.52 5.38 -3.85
CA VAL A 103 -10.28 5.16 -5.08
C VAL A 103 -11.65 5.82 -4.99
N LEU A 104 -12.35 5.64 -3.87
CA LEU A 104 -13.67 6.26 -3.65
C LEU A 104 -13.61 7.79 -3.64
N GLU A 105 -12.59 8.38 -2.99
CA GLU A 105 -12.35 9.82 -2.96
C GLU A 105 -12.08 10.38 -4.36
N GLN A 106 -11.24 9.70 -5.14
CA GLN A 106 -10.91 10.09 -6.52
C GLN A 106 -12.14 10.01 -7.43
N GLN A 107 -12.89 8.90 -7.38
CA GLN A 107 -14.15 8.73 -8.12
C GLN A 107 -15.13 9.88 -7.81
N THR A 108 -15.33 10.18 -6.54
CA THR A 108 -16.23 11.25 -6.09
C THR A 108 -15.75 12.63 -6.55
N THR A 109 -14.44 12.87 -6.53
CA THR A 109 -13.85 14.13 -6.99
C THR A 109 -14.06 14.32 -8.49
N LEU A 110 -13.83 13.27 -9.28
CA LEU A 110 -14.01 13.30 -10.73
C LEU A 110 -15.49 13.39 -11.13
N GLU A 111 -16.39 12.74 -10.40
CA GLU A 111 -17.83 12.86 -10.56
C GLU A 111 -18.28 14.31 -10.35
N LYS A 112 -17.82 14.95 -9.26
CA LYS A 112 -18.10 16.37 -8.96
C LYS A 112 -17.50 17.34 -9.98
N ALA A 113 -16.36 16.97 -10.57
CA ALA A 113 -15.75 17.70 -11.68
C ALA A 113 -16.50 17.52 -13.02
N GLY A 114 -17.57 16.72 -13.04
CA GLY A 114 -18.38 16.49 -14.23
C GLY A 114 -17.71 15.56 -15.26
N VAL A 115 -16.70 14.79 -14.86
CA VAL A 115 -16.03 13.85 -15.75
C VAL A 115 -16.98 12.69 -16.07
N PRO A 116 -17.31 12.45 -17.35
CA PRO A 116 -18.23 11.38 -17.70
C PRO A 116 -17.73 10.00 -17.27
N PHE A 117 -18.69 9.12 -16.96
CA PHE A 117 -18.46 7.74 -16.49
C PHE A 117 -17.83 7.62 -15.10
N MET A 118 -17.54 8.73 -14.43
CA MET A 118 -17.04 8.76 -13.05
C MET A 118 -18.21 8.84 -12.06
N TYR A 119 -18.23 7.89 -11.14
CA TYR A 119 -19.15 7.82 -10.01
C TYR A 119 -18.59 6.83 -8.99
N ALA A 120 -18.99 6.98 -7.72
CA ALA A 120 -18.59 6.05 -6.67
C ALA A 120 -19.07 4.61 -6.96
N THR A 121 -18.15 3.66 -7.12
CA THR A 121 -18.48 2.25 -7.42
C THR A 121 -17.33 1.31 -7.06
N ASN A 122 -17.69 0.11 -6.58
CA ASN A 122 -16.77 -1.01 -6.36
C ASN A 122 -17.01 -2.17 -7.34
N LYS A 123 -17.90 -2.00 -8.33
CA LYS A 123 -18.19 -3.04 -9.31
C LYS A 123 -16.99 -3.17 -10.26
N PRO A 124 -16.39 -4.36 -10.41
CA PRO A 124 -15.16 -4.52 -11.19
C PRO A 124 -15.25 -4.04 -12.65
N ASN A 125 -16.42 -4.18 -13.29
CA ASN A 125 -16.63 -3.70 -14.65
C ASN A 125 -16.60 -2.16 -14.74
N ASP A 126 -17.26 -1.48 -13.80
CA ASP A 126 -17.36 -0.03 -13.78
C ASP A 126 -16.00 0.59 -13.44
N VAL A 127 -15.30 0.03 -12.45
CA VAL A 127 -13.93 0.44 -12.10
C VAL A 127 -13.01 0.29 -13.31
N ARG A 128 -13.06 -0.84 -14.04
CA ARG A 128 -12.28 -1.00 -15.27
C ARG A 128 -12.59 0.07 -16.32
N LEU A 129 -13.86 0.38 -16.53
CA LEU A 129 -14.26 1.43 -17.48
C LEU A 129 -13.72 2.81 -17.06
N GLN A 130 -13.77 3.12 -15.77
CA GLN A 130 -13.21 4.35 -15.22
C GLN A 130 -11.70 4.41 -15.42
N MET A 131 -10.98 3.32 -15.17
CA MET A 131 -9.53 3.25 -15.43
C MET A 131 -9.19 3.48 -16.91
N PHE A 132 -9.91 2.86 -17.85
CA PHE A 132 -9.70 3.11 -19.28
C PHE A 132 -9.99 4.56 -19.67
N THR A 133 -11.00 5.17 -19.05
CA THR A 133 -11.34 6.58 -19.27
C THR A 133 -10.21 7.50 -18.77
N LEU A 134 -9.64 7.23 -17.59
CA LEU A 134 -8.49 7.96 -17.05
C LEU A 134 -7.25 7.81 -17.93
N GLU A 135 -6.91 6.60 -18.37
CA GLU A 135 -5.79 6.37 -19.30
C GLU A 135 -5.96 7.15 -20.60
N PHE A 136 -7.18 7.22 -21.13
CA PHE A 136 -7.48 8.00 -22.33
C PHE A 136 -7.27 9.51 -22.09
N ILE A 137 -7.78 10.05 -20.99
CA ILE A 137 -7.60 11.46 -20.60
C ILE A 137 -6.10 11.79 -20.45
N GLN A 138 -5.33 10.92 -19.80
CA GLN A 138 -3.88 11.11 -19.64
C GLN A 138 -3.12 11.06 -20.98
N LYS A 139 -3.48 10.17 -21.91
CA LYS A 139 -2.86 10.13 -23.24
C LYS A 139 -3.17 11.37 -24.05
N LEU A 140 -4.39 11.91 -23.92
CA LEU A 140 -4.76 13.16 -24.56
C LEU A 140 -3.96 14.34 -24.02
N SER A 141 -3.80 14.46 -22.70
CA SER A 141 -3.03 15.58 -22.11
C SER A 141 -1.57 15.60 -22.56
N GLN A 142 -0.98 14.44 -22.82
CA GLN A 142 0.40 14.31 -23.33
C GLN A 142 0.52 14.60 -24.84
N SER A 143 -0.56 14.42 -25.59
CA SER A 143 -0.57 14.59 -27.05
C SER A 143 -0.99 15.99 -27.48
N LEU A 144 -1.66 16.75 -26.61
CA LEU A 144 -2.09 18.12 -26.88
C LEU A 144 -0.95 19.12 -26.65
N PRO A 145 -0.81 20.17 -27.50
CA PRO A 145 0.20 21.20 -27.28
C PRO A 145 -0.10 21.97 -25.97
N PRO A 146 0.94 22.49 -25.27
CA PRO A 146 0.80 23.11 -23.95
C PRO A 146 -0.22 24.25 -23.86
N SER A 147 -0.54 24.88 -25.01
CA SER A 147 -1.55 25.94 -25.14
C SER A 147 -2.99 25.49 -24.87
N PHE A 148 -3.26 24.19 -24.76
CA PHE A 148 -4.58 23.64 -24.42
C PHE A 148 -4.73 23.27 -22.93
N ASN A 149 -3.68 23.41 -22.12
CA ASN A 149 -3.72 23.21 -20.66
C ASN A 149 -3.95 24.54 -19.90
N LEU A 150 -4.72 25.46 -20.49
CA LEU A 150 -5.04 26.78 -19.91
C LEU A 150 -6.05 26.66 -18.77
#